data_AF-A0A9X1L3N8-F1
#
_entry.id   AF-A0A9X1L3N8-F1
#
_cell.length_a   1.000
_cell.length_b   1.000
_cell.length_c   1.000
_cell.angle_alpha   90.00
_cell.angle_beta   90.00
_cell.angle_gamma   90.00
#
_symmetry.space_group_name_H-M   'P 1'
#
loop_
_entity.id
_entity.type
_entity.pdbx_description
1 polymer ?
#
loop_
_entity_poly.entity_id
_entity_poly.type
_entity_poly.pdbx_seq_one_letter_code
_entity_poly.pdbx_strand_id
1 'polypeptide(L)'
;MSKLMTVDILSSIKGAKPSEAVNKLFDDIKNAEINSEASINLNKNSVSLQDLRDDVVIESSALEKQIIIENFPKEKNGYLVVSKVIEE
;
A
#
# COMPACT_ATOMS: atom_id res chain seq x y z
N MET A 1 9.11 3.11 -13.36
CA MET A 1 8.95 4.50 -12.86
C MET A 1 8.08 5.26 -13.84
N SER A 2 6.83 5.52 -13.46
CA SER A 2 5.93 6.38 -14.24
C SER A 2 6.54 7.78 -14.29
N LYS A 3 6.74 8.28 -15.50
CA LYS A 3 7.21 9.65 -15.73
C LYS A 3 6.09 10.59 -15.28
N LEU A 4 6.19 11.09 -14.05
CA LEU A 4 5.35 12.17 -13.54
C LEU A 4 5.57 13.38 -14.45
N MET A 5 4.63 13.60 -15.37
CA MET A 5 4.62 14.83 -16.17
C MET A 5 4.30 15.97 -15.21
N THR A 6 5.28 16.83 -14.98
CA THR A 6 5.07 18.07 -14.24
C THR A 6 4.11 18.96 -15.04
N VAL A 7 3.19 19.60 -14.34
CA VAL A 7 2.17 20.50 -14.90
C VAL A 7 2.80 21.57 -15.83
N ASP A 8 4.04 21.94 -15.56
CA ASP A 8 4.85 22.86 -16.37
C ASP A 8 5.07 22.38 -17.82
N ILE A 9 5.21 21.08 -18.05
CA ILE A 9 5.41 20.51 -19.40
C ILE A 9 4.12 20.57 -20.22
N LEU A 10 2.96 20.40 -19.58
CA LEU A 10 1.65 20.50 -20.24
C LEU A 10 1.25 21.97 -20.48
N SER A 11 1.61 22.86 -19.56
CA SER A 11 1.47 24.33 -19.70
C SER A 11 2.32 24.90 -20.84
N SER A 12 3.42 24.21 -21.18
CA SER A 12 4.38 24.65 -22.19
C SER A 12 3.94 24.47 -23.65
N ILE A 13 2.73 23.95 -23.94
CA ILE A 13 2.08 24.04 -25.28
C ILE A 13 1.46 25.46 -25.47
N LYS A 14 2.29 26.45 -25.11
CA LYS A 14 2.50 27.79 -25.64
C LYS A 14 1.27 28.57 -26.17
N GLY A 15 0.59 29.24 -25.25
CA GLY A 15 0.10 30.61 -25.49
C GLY A 15 -1.41 30.83 -25.57
N ALA A 16 -2.23 29.79 -25.46
CA ALA A 16 -3.68 29.96 -25.38
C ALA A 16 -4.07 30.44 -23.97
N LYS A 17 -4.78 31.57 -23.87
CA LYS A 17 -5.45 31.92 -22.61
C LYS A 17 -6.43 30.80 -22.27
N PRO A 18 -6.43 30.26 -21.04
CA PRO A 18 -7.39 29.24 -20.64
C PRO A 18 -8.80 29.77 -20.90
N SER A 19 -9.66 28.93 -21.49
CA SER A 19 -11.04 29.33 -21.75
C SER A 19 -11.76 29.56 -20.42
N GLU A 20 -12.75 30.44 -20.42
CA GLU A 20 -13.58 30.71 -19.24
C GLU A 20 -14.21 29.44 -18.68
N ALA A 21 -14.58 28.49 -19.56
CA ALA A 21 -15.09 27.18 -19.18
C ALA A 21 -14.07 26.33 -18.42
N VAL A 22 -12.78 26.40 -18.79
CA VAL A 22 -11.70 25.68 -18.10
C VAL A 22 -11.44 26.29 -16.72
N ASN A 23 -11.40 27.61 -16.62
CA ASN A 23 -11.25 28.28 -15.32
C ASN A 23 -12.43 27.97 -14.39
N LYS A 24 -13.66 28.01 -14.91
CA LYS A 24 -14.85 27.65 -14.16
C LYS A 24 -14.83 26.20 -13.70
N LEU A 25 -14.37 25.27 -14.55
CA LEU A 25 -14.18 23.87 -14.17
C LEU A 25 -13.17 23.73 -13.02
N PHE A 26 -12.05 24.45 -13.06
CA PHE A 26 -11.08 24.44 -11.97
C PHE A 26 -11.64 25.02 -10.68
N ASP A 27 -12.42 26.09 -10.74
CA ASP A 27 -13.09 26.68 -9.59
C ASP A 27 -14.16 25.75 -9.01
N ASP A 28 -14.97 25.10 -9.86
CA ASP A 28 -15.99 24.13 -9.45
C ASP A 28 -15.34 22.90 -8.78
N ILE A 29 -14.22 22.41 -9.30
CA ILE A 29 -13.46 21.30 -8.69
C ILE A 29 -12.85 21.72 -7.35
N LYS A 30 -12.29 22.93 -7.27
CA LYS A 30 -11.66 23.45 -6.05
C LYS A 30 -12.67 23.65 -4.92
N ASN A 31 -13.90 24.04 -5.26
CA ASN A 31 -14.99 24.26 -4.32
C ASN A 31 -15.92 23.06 -4.17
N ALA A 32 -15.61 21.93 -4.83
CA ALA A 32 -16.41 20.72 -4.71
C ALA A 32 -16.39 20.24 -3.26
N GLU A 33 -17.57 20.08 -2.67
CA GLU A 33 -17.72 19.55 -1.31
C GLU A 33 -17.26 18.10 -1.31
N ILE A 34 -16.11 17.85 -0.66
CA ILE A 34 -15.65 16.49 -0.39
C ILE A 34 -16.59 15.96 0.68
N ASN A 35 -17.69 15.31 0.26
CA ASN A 35 -18.56 14.55 1.14
C ASN A 35 -17.76 13.40 1.76
N SER A 36 -17.05 13.70 2.86
CA SER A 36 -16.17 12.76 3.57
C SER A 36 -16.94 11.54 4.09
N GLU A 37 -18.24 11.68 4.33
CA GLU A 37 -19.15 10.64 4.80
C GLU A 37 -19.26 9.44 3.83
N ALA A 38 -19.15 9.66 2.52
CA ALA A 38 -19.17 8.58 1.53
C ALA A 38 -17.84 7.80 1.48
N SER A 39 -16.73 8.46 1.81
CA SER A 39 -15.38 7.87 1.82
C SER A 39 -15.03 7.09 3.10
N ILE A 40 -15.73 7.32 4.21
CA ILE A 40 -15.43 6.66 5.49
C ILE A 40 -15.75 5.15 5.46
N ASN A 41 -16.68 4.70 4.61
CA ASN A 41 -17.14 3.30 4.58
C ASN A 41 -16.51 2.43 3.48
N LEU A 42 -15.58 2.97 2.67
CA LEU A 42 -14.94 2.23 1.56
C LEU A 42 -13.73 1.39 2.00
N ASN A 43 -13.33 1.49 3.26
CA ASN A 43 -12.07 0.99 3.78
C ASN A 43 -12.25 -0.19 4.74
N LYS A 44 -13.03 -1.21 4.37
CA LYS A 44 -13.22 -2.41 5.24
C LYS A 44 -11.91 -3.13 5.59
N ASN A 45 -10.85 -2.96 4.78
CA ASN A 45 -9.56 -3.64 4.96
C ASN A 45 -8.36 -2.68 5.04
N SER A 46 -8.55 -1.37 5.24
CA SER A 46 -7.40 -0.46 5.41
C SER A 46 -6.98 -0.39 6.88
N VAL A 47 -5.68 -0.45 7.15
CA VAL A 47 -5.10 -0.25 8.48
C VAL A 47 -4.57 1.17 8.64
N SER A 48 -4.50 1.68 9.88
CA SER A 48 -3.94 3.00 10.13
C SER A 48 -2.43 3.01 9.91
N LEU A 49 -1.86 4.15 9.52
CA LEU A 49 -0.41 4.27 9.35
C LEU A 49 0.36 3.95 10.64
N GLN A 50 -0.23 4.23 11.80
CA GLN A 50 0.37 3.94 13.11
C GLN A 50 0.40 2.44 13.43
N ASP A 51 -0.39 1.62 12.73
CA ASP A 51 -0.44 0.17 12.91
C ASP A 51 0.50 -0.57 11.94
N LEU A 52 1.16 0.15 11.03
CA LEU A 52 2.12 -0.41 10.09
C LEU A 52 3.49 -0.54 10.76
N ARG A 53 4.12 -1.71 10.59
CA ARG A 53 5.52 -1.93 10.94
C ARG A 53 6.44 -1.34 9.87
N ASP A 54 7.59 -0.82 10.27
CA ASP A 54 8.64 -0.39 9.35
C ASP A 54 9.13 -1.53 8.43
N ASP A 55 9.44 -1.18 7.18
CA ASP A 55 10.00 -2.10 6.18
C ASP A 55 11.51 -2.32 6.39
N VAL A 56 11.84 -2.97 7.50
CA VAL A 56 13.21 -3.29 7.89
C VAL A 56 13.38 -4.79 8.12
N VAL A 57 14.53 -5.31 7.69
CA VAL A 57 14.95 -6.70 7.90
C VAL A 57 15.40 -6.87 9.35
N ILE A 58 14.83 -7.84 10.05
CA ILE A 58 15.19 -8.21 11.42
C ILE A 58 15.59 -9.68 11.39
N GLU A 59 16.88 -9.95 11.54
CA GLU A 59 17.42 -11.31 11.57
C GLU A 59 17.19 -11.96 12.94
N SER A 60 16.69 -13.20 12.94
CA SER A 60 16.61 -13.98 14.18
C SER A 60 17.99 -14.49 14.60
N SER A 61 18.24 -14.52 15.90
CA SER A 61 19.48 -15.04 16.49
C SER A 61 19.62 -16.55 16.26
N ALA A 62 20.86 -17.05 16.32
CA ALA A 62 21.12 -18.48 16.21
C ALA A 62 20.42 -19.29 17.32
N LEU A 63 20.37 -18.72 18.54
CA LEU A 63 19.73 -19.33 19.69
C LEU A 63 18.20 -19.44 19.52
N GLU A 64 17.54 -18.38 19.02
CA GLU A 64 16.10 -18.44 18.72
C GLU A 64 15.78 -19.49 17.66
N LYS A 65 16.56 -19.54 16.58
CA LYS A 65 16.38 -20.55 15.51
C LYS A 65 16.52 -21.97 16.08
N GLN A 66 17.47 -22.19 16.99
CA GLN A 66 17.65 -23.47 17.66
C GLN A 66 16.44 -23.82 18.56
N ILE A 67 16.00 -22.90 19.41
CA ILE A 67 14.83 -23.11 20.29
C ILE A 67 13.59 -23.46 19.47
N ILE A 68 13.37 -22.80 18.33
CA ILE A 68 12.23 -23.10 17.46
C ILE A 68 12.28 -24.55 16.96
N ILE A 69 13.43 -25.00 16.47
CA ILE A 69 13.62 -26.36 15.96
C ILE A 69 13.44 -27.40 17.06
N GLU A 70 13.96 -27.14 18.27
CA GLU A 70 13.81 -28.01 19.44
C GLU A 70 12.34 -28.22 19.85
N ASN A 71 11.47 -27.26 19.52
CA ASN A 71 10.03 -27.34 19.81
C ASN A 71 9.20 -27.99 18.68
N PHE A 72 9.81 -28.44 17.58
CA PHE A 72 9.06 -29.10 16.51
C PHE A 72 8.54 -30.48 16.98
N PRO A 73 7.21 -30.75 16.88
CA PRO A 73 6.67 -32.07 17.22
C PRO A 73 7.24 -33.21 16.39
N LYS A 74 7.58 -32.93 15.14
CA LYS A 74 8.27 -33.83 14.22
C LYS A 74 9.23 -33.02 13.38
N GLU A 75 10.52 -33.29 13.53
CA GLU A 75 11.59 -32.60 12.82
C GLU A 75 12.25 -33.54 11.80
N LYS A 76 12.66 -32.98 10.68
CA LYS A 76 13.52 -33.64 9.70
C LYS A 76 14.39 -32.62 8.97
N ASN A 77 15.71 -32.72 9.13
CA ASN A 77 16.69 -31.88 8.42
C ASN A 77 16.50 -30.37 8.64
N GLY A 78 16.07 -29.95 9.82
CA GLY A 78 15.75 -28.57 10.19
C GLY A 78 14.34 -28.11 9.81
N TYR A 79 13.51 -29.00 9.25
CA TYR A 79 12.15 -28.69 8.82
C TYR A 79 11.10 -29.33 9.74
N LEU A 80 10.04 -28.59 10.02
CA LEU A 80 8.84 -29.11 10.67
C LEU A 80 8.07 -30.01 9.68
N VAL A 81 7.86 -31.27 10.06
CA VAL A 81 7.17 -32.26 9.22
C VAL A 81 5.70 -32.32 9.59
N VAL A 82 4.85 -32.08 8.60
CA VAL A 82 3.39 -32.17 8.70
C VAL A 82 2.82 -33.12 7.66
N SER A 83 1.63 -33.66 7.93
CA SER A 83 0.90 -34.46 6.95
C SER A 83 0.51 -33.59 5.77
N LYS A 84 0.70 -34.10 4.55
CA LYS A 84 0.21 -33.44 3.34
C LYS A 84 -1.32 -33.48 3.36
N VAL A 85 -1.97 -32.32 3.30
CA VAL A 85 -3.41 -32.25 3.12
C VAL A 85 -3.72 -32.65 1.68
N ILE A 86 -4.54 -33.68 1.52
CA ILE A 86 -5.17 -34.05 0.25
C ILE A 86 -6.68 -33.85 0.46
N GLU A 87 -7.32 -33.10 -0.43
CA GLU A 87 -8.78 -32.95 -0.46
C GLU A 87 -9.38 -34.18 -1.17
N GLU A 88 -10.51 -34.69 -0.68
CA GLU A 88 -11.24 -35.82 -1.29
C GLU A 88 -12.01 -35.40 -2.56
#